data_AF-Q8YKN7-F1
#
_entry.id   AF-Q8YKN7-F1
#
_cell.length_a   1.000
_cell.length_b   1.000
_cell.length_c   1.000
_cell.angle_alpha   90.00
_cell.angle_beta   90.00
_cell.angle_gamma   90.00
#
_symmetry.space_group_name_H-M   'P 1'
#
loop_
_entity.id
_entity.type
_entity.pdbx_description
1 polymer ?
#
loop_
_entity_poly.entity_id
_entity_poly.type
_entity_poly.pdbx_seq_one_letter_code
_entity_poly.pdbx_strand_id
1 'polypeptide(L)' 'MRLGVSPALIPYKNVTEETLPPAIKVVLSDEVMRLKAQDLGEKSRNEDDVANAVAAFHRYLGPIG' A
#
# COMPACT_ATOMS: atom_id res chain seq x y z
N MET A 1 7.95 -8.73 0.35
CA MET A 1 6.64 -9.28 0.76
C MET A 1 5.59 -8.83 -0.25
N ARG A 2 4.69 -9.71 -0.72
CA ARG A 2 3.52 -9.33 -1.51
C ARG A 2 2.33 -9.23 -0.55
N LEU A 3 1.79 -8.02 -0.33
CA LEU A 3 0.66 -7.78 0.56
C LEU A 3 -0.66 -8.35 0.03
N GLY A 4 -0.72 -8.68 -1.28
CA GLY A 4 -1.91 -9.24 -1.90
C GLY A 4 -3.05 -8.22 -2.05
N VAL A 5 -2.73 -6.94 -2.10
CA VAL A 5 -3.67 -5.81 -2.26
C VAL A 5 -3.66 -5.23 -3.68
N SER A 6 -3.05 -5.96 -4.62
CA SER A 6 -2.88 -5.56 -6.02
C SER A 6 -2.82 -6.80 -6.91
N PRO A 7 -3.10 -6.68 -8.23
CA PRO A 7 -2.91 -7.77 -9.15
C PRO A 7 -1.41 -8.00 -9.38
N ALA A 8 -1.07 -9.01 -10.19
CA ALA A 8 0.30 -9.17 -10.66
C ALA A 8 0.74 -7.91 -11.44
N LEU A 9 1.95 -7.41 -11.14
CA LEU A 9 2.54 -6.29 -11.85
C LEU A 9 2.66 -6.59 -13.35
N ILE A 10 2.16 -5.69 -14.17
CA ILE A 10 2.44 -5.64 -15.61
C ILE A 10 3.68 -4.73 -15.78
N PRO A 11 4.81 -5.24 -16.29
CA PRO A 11 5.93 -4.39 -16.64
C PRO A 11 5.48 -3.30 -17.62
N TYR A 12 5.95 -2.05 -17.46
CA TYR A 12 5.47 -0.91 -18.25
C TYR A 12 5.49 -1.17 -19.77
N LYS A 13 6.58 -1.77 -20.27
CA LYS A 13 6.73 -2.17 -21.68
C LYS A 13 5.73 -3.23 -22.19
N ASN A 14 4.98 -3.85 -21.29
CA ASN A 14 4.01 -4.90 -21.55
C ASN A 14 2.58 -4.47 -21.22
N VAL A 15 2.33 -3.18 -20.94
CA VAL A 15 0.98 -2.64 -20.76
C VAL A 15 0.38 -2.44 -22.14
N THR A 16 -0.56 -3.30 -22.49
CA THR A 16 -1.22 -3.32 -23.80
C THR A 16 -2.73 -3.55 -23.62
N GLU A 17 -3.48 -3.47 -24.72
CA GLU A 17 -4.93 -3.74 -24.71
C GLU A 17 -5.26 -5.19 -24.33
N GLU A 18 -4.32 -6.12 -24.50
CA GLU A 18 -4.50 -7.52 -24.12
C GLU A 18 -4.18 -7.77 -22.65
N THR A 19 -3.26 -7.01 -22.05
CA THR A 19 -2.76 -7.28 -20.68
C THR A 19 -3.45 -6.44 -19.61
N LEU A 20 -3.82 -5.20 -19.92
CA LEU A 20 -4.39 -4.27 -18.94
C LEU A 20 -5.83 -4.64 -18.53
N PRO A 21 -6.78 -4.90 -19.45
CA PRO A 21 -8.16 -5.19 -19.07
C PRO A 21 -8.31 -6.43 -18.18
N PRO A 22 -7.62 -7.56 -18.42
CA PRO A 22 -7.63 -8.68 -17.50
C PRO A 22 -7.12 -8.34 -16.09
N ALA A 23 -6.07 -7.53 -15.96
CA ALA A 23 -5.56 -7.11 -14.66
C ALA A 23 -6.55 -6.22 -13.89
N ILE A 24 -7.25 -5.31 -14.58
CA ILE A 24 -8.33 -4.51 -13.99
C ILE A 24 -9.46 -5.42 -13.51
N LYS A 25 -9.86 -6.41 -14.33
CA LYS A 25 -10.90 -7.39 -13.92
C LYS A 25 -10.52 -8.15 -12.66
N VAL A 26 -9.26 -8.56 -12.52
CA VAL A 26 -8.76 -9.21 -11.30
C VAL A 26 -8.95 -8.31 -10.08
N VAL A 27 -8.56 -7.03 -10.17
CA VAL A 27 -8.73 -6.07 -9.05
C VAL A 27 -10.19 -5.92 -8.63
N LEU A 28 -11.10 -5.87 -9.61
CA LEU A 28 -12.52 -5.68 -9.34
C LEU A 28 -13.22 -6.94 -8.82
N SER A 29 -12.67 -8.13 -9.10
CA SER A 29 -13.35 -9.41 -8.85
C SER A 29 -12.75 -10.21 -7.71
N ASP A 30 -11.50 -9.95 -7.31
CA ASP A 30 -10.83 -10.68 -6.23
C ASP A 30 -11.25 -10.13 -4.86
N GLU A 31 -12.19 -10.82 -4.22
CA GLU A 31 -12.69 -10.47 -2.89
C GLU A 31 -11.60 -10.55 -1.81
N VAL A 32 -10.69 -11.51 -1.91
CA VAL A 32 -9.61 -11.67 -0.93
C VAL A 32 -8.66 -10.47 -1.00
N MET A 33 -8.34 -10.01 -2.20
CA MET A 33 -7.57 -8.79 -2.41
C MET A 33 -8.25 -7.56 -1.79
N ARG A 34 -9.57 -7.41 -1.99
CA ARG A 34 -10.35 -6.30 -1.42
C ARG A 34 -10.32 -6.30 0.11
N LEU A 35 -10.52 -7.45 0.74
CA LEU A 35 -10.49 -7.59 2.21
C LEU A 35 -9.11 -7.25 2.78
N LYS A 36 -8.04 -7.70 2.13
CA LYS A 36 -6.67 -7.36 2.53
C LYS A 36 -6.37 -5.87 2.36
N ALA A 37 -6.88 -5.25 1.30
CA ALA A 37 -6.71 -3.82 1.08
C ALA A 37 -7.44 -3.01 2.15
N GLN A 38 -8.62 -3.46 2.58
CA GLN A 38 -9.36 -2.84 3.68
C GLN A 38 -8.59 -2.96 5.01
N ASP A 39 -8.18 -4.17 5.39
CA ASP A 39 -7.41 -4.42 6.62
C ASP A 39 -6.09 -3.62 6.66
N LEU A 40 -5.38 -3.57 5.52
CA LEU A 40 -4.18 -2.74 5.40
C LEU A 40 -4.51 -1.25 5.59
N GLY A 41 -5.58 -0.76 4.97
CA GLY A 41 -6.00 0.64 5.11
C GLY A 41 -6.42 0.98 6.54
N GLU A 42 -7.06 0.07 7.26
CA GLU A 42 -7.38 0.25 8.69
C GLU A 42 -6.12 0.31 9.54
N LYS A 43 -5.13 -0.56 9.30
CA LYS A 43 -3.84 -0.53 9.99
C LYS A 43 -3.10 0.78 9.75
N SER A 44 -2.96 1.20 8.49
CA SER A 44 -2.26 2.45 8.15
C SER A 44 -2.95 3.71 8.69
N ARG A 45 -4.27 3.71 8.88
CA ARG A 45 -4.98 4.83 9.51
C ARG A 45 -4.80 4.90 11.03
N ASN A 46 -4.62 3.73 11.67
CA ASN A 46 -4.41 3.62 13.11
C ASN A 46 -2.91 3.60 13.47
N GLU A 47 -2.03 3.72 12.48
CA GLU A 47 -0.59 3.73 12.66
C GLU A 47 -0.13 5.14 13.00
N ASP A 48 0.49 5.29 14.18
CA ASP A 48 1.13 6.55 14.61
C ASP A 48 2.66 6.47 14.52
N ASP A 49 3.22 5.49 13.82
CA ASP A 49 4.65 5.17 13.87
C ASP A 49 5.54 6.33 13.39
N VAL A 50 5.10 7.09 12.37
CA VAL A 50 5.82 8.31 11.92
C VAL A 50 5.76 9.40 12.99
N ALA A 51 4.59 9.63 13.60
CA ALA A 51 4.44 10.64 14.65
C ALA A 51 5.27 10.27 15.89
N ASN A 52 5.24 9.00 16.28
CA ASN A 52 6.04 8.44 17.37
C ASN A 52 7.55 8.58 17.09
N ALA A 53 7.99 8.30 15.87
CA ALA A 53 9.39 8.49 15.46
C ALA A 53 9.79 9.97 15.57
N VAL A 54 9.00 10.89 15.01
CA VAL A 54 9.26 12.35 15.10
C VAL A 54 9.30 12.83 16.55
N ALA A 55 8.37 12.37 17.40
CA ALA A 55 8.37 12.69 18.82
C ALA A 55 9.65 12.21 19.54
N ALA A 56 10.15 11.01 19.19
CA ALA A 56 11.41 10.50 19.71
C ALA A 56 12.61 11.38 19.27
N PHE A 57 12.66 11.82 18.01
CA PHE A 57 13.69 12.74 17.53
C PHE A 57 13.70 14.04 18.34
N HIS A 58 12.55 14.69 18.52
CA HIS A 58 12.47 15.91 19.32
C HIS A 58 12.89 15.71 20.78
N ARG A 59 12.53 14.56 21.38
CA ARG A 59 12.89 14.23 22.76
C ARG A 59 14.40 14.08 22.97
N TYR A 60 15.11 13.50 22.02
CA TYR A 60 16.52 13.13 22.20
C TYR A 60 17.51 14.06 21.52
N LEU A 61 17.13 14.76 20.45
CA LEU A 61 18.03 15.63 19.69
C LEU A 61 17.69 17.13 19.82
N GLY A 62 16.59 17.49 20.48
CA GLY A 62 16.11 18.87 20.56
C GLY A 62 15.58 19.40 19.21
N PRO A 63 14.92 20.58 19.18
CA PRO A 63 14.60 21.22 17.91
C PRO A 63 15.90 21.61 17.20
N ILE A 64 16.06 21.14 15.97
CA ILE A 64 17.12 21.61 15.08
C ILE A 64 16.73 23.05 14.71
N GLY A 65 17.30 24.02 15.41
CA GLY A 65 17.25 25.45 15.07
C GLY A 65 18.48 25.84 14.28
#